data_AF-A0A7V3RIM3-F1
#
_entry.id   AF-A0A7V3RIM3-F1
#
_cell.length_a   1.000
_cell.length_b   1.000
_cell.length_c   1.000
_cell.angle_alpha   90.00
_cell.angle_beta   90.00
_cell.angle_gamma   90.00
#
_symmetry.space_group_name_H-M   'P 1'
#
loop_
_entity.id
_entity.type
_entity.pdbx_description
1 polymer ?
#
loop_
_entity_poly.entity_id
_entity_poly.type
_entity_poly.pdbx_seq_one_letter_code
_entity_poly.pdbx_strand_id
1 'polypeptide(L)'
;MGSDIGIEQTPEPTMAGALRLVIYPNPFGNHLEIKFQIPEQGVASSQKSVVSLKIYDATGRLVRCLALDAKRLAPVVWDGTDDSGRKLPAGIYFIRVESDEFKETEKVILLR
;
A
#
# COMPACT_ATOMS: atom_id res chain seq x y z
N MET A 1 43.74 -26.48 -26.19
CA MET A 1 43.45 -25.29 -27.01
C MET A 1 41.95 -25.29 -27.27
N GLY A 2 41.22 -24.32 -26.69
CA GLY A 2 39.80 -24.04 -26.94
C GLY A 2 38.80 -25.07 -26.40
N SER A 3 37.75 -24.72 -25.68
CA SER A 3 37.25 -23.42 -25.26
C SER A 3 36.17 -23.69 -24.22
N ASP A 4 36.33 -23.10 -23.04
CA ASP A 4 35.26 -22.99 -22.03
C ASP A 4 34.08 -22.25 -22.66
N ILE A 5 32.92 -22.89 -22.68
CA ILE A 5 31.67 -22.25 -23.08
C ILE A 5 31.28 -21.36 -21.91
N GLY A 6 31.55 -20.07 -22.06
CA GLY A 6 31.01 -19.03 -21.19
C GLY A 6 29.50 -19.00 -21.36
N ILE A 7 28.79 -19.62 -20.42
CA ILE A 7 27.37 -19.33 -20.20
C ILE A 7 27.31 -17.87 -19.71
N GLU A 8 26.95 -16.97 -20.62
CA GLU A 8 26.44 -15.65 -20.26
C GLU A 8 25.16 -15.89 -19.45
N GLN A 9 25.29 -15.97 -18.13
CA GLN A 9 24.17 -15.74 -17.24
C GLN A 9 23.83 -14.26 -17.39
N THR A 10 22.90 -13.96 -18.30
CA THR A 10 22.14 -12.72 -18.23
C THR A 10 21.59 -12.68 -16.80
N PRO A 11 21.97 -11.71 -15.95
CA PRO A 11 21.39 -11.64 -14.62
C PRO A 11 19.90 -11.43 -14.84
N GLU A 12 19.09 -12.43 -14.43
CA GLU A 12 17.66 -12.23 -14.29
C GLU A 12 17.48 -10.95 -13.46
N PRO A 13 16.59 -10.01 -13.87
CA PRO A 13 16.30 -8.88 -13.02
C PRO A 13 15.88 -9.49 -11.69
N THR A 14 16.68 -9.26 -10.66
CA THR A 14 16.38 -9.69 -9.30
C THR A 14 15.07 -9.01 -8.97
N MET A 15 13.96 -9.72 -9.14
CA MET A 15 12.63 -9.16 -9.05
C MET A 15 12.39 -8.96 -7.56
N ALA A 16 12.89 -7.84 -7.04
CA ALA A 16 12.48 -7.32 -5.75
C ALA A 16 10.96 -7.38 -5.73
N GLY A 17 10.39 -8.05 -4.73
CA GLY A 17 8.94 -8.28 -4.68
C GLY A 17 8.16 -6.97 -4.82
N ALA A 18 6.89 -7.04 -5.24
CA ALA A 18 6.01 -5.87 -5.22
C ALA A 18 5.27 -5.78 -3.88
N LEU A 19 4.89 -4.56 -3.48
CA LEU A 19 3.96 -4.36 -2.38
C LEU A 19 2.61 -4.99 -2.77
N ARG A 20 2.05 -5.81 -1.88
CA ARG A 20 0.70 -6.36 -2.07
C ARG A 20 -0.28 -5.55 -1.27
N LEU A 21 -1.35 -5.07 -1.90
CA LEU A 21 -2.44 -4.33 -1.29
C LEU A 21 -3.76 -5.07 -1.55
N VAL A 22 -4.50 -5.37 -0.49
CA VAL A 22 -5.79 -6.04 -0.55
C VAL A 22 -6.79 -5.23 0.26
N ILE A 23 -7.88 -4.82 -0.38
CA ILE A 23 -8.92 -4.00 0.24
C ILE A 23 -10.28 -4.64 0.00
N TYR A 24 -11.03 -4.86 1.08
CA TYR A 24 -12.38 -5.41 0.99
C TYR A 24 -13.24 -5.05 2.21
N PRO A 25 -14.58 -5.04 2.06
CA PRO A 25 -15.30 -5.08 0.79
C PRO A 25 -15.07 -3.81 -0.04
N ASN A 26 -15.25 -3.91 -1.36
CA ASN A 26 -15.28 -2.77 -2.27
C ASN A 26 -16.30 -3.07 -3.39
N PRO A 27 -17.42 -2.33 -3.49
CA PRO A 27 -17.85 -1.20 -2.66
C PRO A 27 -18.08 -1.56 -1.18
N PHE A 28 -18.07 -0.56 -0.28
CA PHE A 28 -18.33 -0.76 1.16
C PHE A 28 -19.37 0.22 1.70
N GLY A 29 -20.17 -0.19 2.69
CA GLY A 29 -21.15 0.68 3.37
C GLY A 29 -20.67 1.18 4.73
N ASN A 30 -20.34 0.26 5.64
CA ASN A 30 -19.98 0.61 7.02
C ASN A 30 -18.47 0.83 7.20
N HIS A 31 -17.67 -0.12 6.73
CA HIS A 31 -16.22 -0.09 6.79
C HIS A 31 -15.60 -0.99 5.73
N LEU A 32 -14.31 -0.80 5.48
CA LEU A 32 -13.45 -1.72 4.76
C LEU A 32 -12.21 -2.06 5.59
N GLU A 33 -11.60 -3.19 5.27
CA GLU A 33 -10.29 -3.61 5.76
C GLU A 33 -9.23 -3.34 4.69
N ILE A 34 -8.08 -2.82 5.12
CA ILE A 34 -6.91 -2.53 4.31
C ILE A 34 -5.80 -3.44 4.82
N LYS A 35 -5.40 -4.40 3.99
CA LYS A 35 -4.30 -5.32 4.27
C LYS A 35 -3.19 -5.07 3.27
N PHE A 36 -1.97 -4.99 3.74
CA PHE A 36 -0.83 -4.84 2.86
C PHE A 36 0.40 -5.56 3.38
N GLN A 37 1.25 -5.98 2.45
CA GLN A 37 2.52 -6.63 2.75
C GLN A 37 3.62 -5.96 1.94
N ILE A 38 4.68 -5.57 2.64
CA ILE A 38 5.88 -4.97 2.03
C ILE A 38 6.96 -6.04 1.92
N PRO A 39 7.61 -6.20 0.76
CA PRO A 39 8.76 -7.07 0.59
C PRO A 39 9.88 -6.73 1.57
N GLU A 40 10.57 -7.75 2.10
CA GLU A 40 11.63 -7.58 3.10
C GLU A 40 12.76 -6.65 2.64
N GLN A 41 13.06 -6.61 1.34
CA GLN A 41 14.10 -5.72 0.80
C GLN A 41 13.79 -4.23 1.02
N GLY A 42 12.52 -3.81 0.96
CA GLY A 42 12.14 -2.42 1.26
C GLY A 42 11.90 -2.13 2.75
N VAL A 43 12.11 -3.12 3.62
CA VAL A 43 12.09 -2.97 5.08
C VAL A 43 13.51 -2.99 5.64
N ALA A 44 14.44 -3.67 4.96
CA ALA A 44 15.82 -3.91 5.40
C ALA A 44 16.77 -2.71 5.27
N SER A 45 16.45 -1.73 4.41
CA SER A 45 17.37 -0.59 4.13
C SER A 45 17.32 0.53 5.18
N SER A 46 16.23 0.65 5.93
CA SER A 46 16.01 1.75 6.88
C SER A 46 15.73 1.21 8.28
N GLN A 47 16.52 1.61 9.29
CA GLN A 47 16.26 1.39 10.72
C GLN A 47 14.86 1.86 11.20
N LYS A 48 14.13 2.58 10.33
CA LYS A 48 12.82 3.18 10.57
C LYS A 48 11.87 2.78 9.44
N SER A 49 11.32 1.57 9.51
CA SER A 49 10.39 1.05 8.49
C SER A 49 8.99 1.66 8.70
N VAL A 50 8.82 2.94 8.37
CA VAL A 50 7.52 3.62 8.45
C VAL A 50 6.78 3.47 7.12
N VAL A 51 5.53 3.06 7.21
CA VAL A 51 4.61 2.99 6.07
C VAL A 51 3.57 4.05 6.28
N SER A 52 3.27 4.83 5.25
CA SER A 52 2.14 5.75 5.31
C SER A 52 0.95 5.20 4.53
N LEU A 53 -0.20 5.19 5.18
CA LEU A 53 -1.50 4.91 4.58
C LEU A 53 -2.24 6.23 4.47
N LYS A 54 -2.50 6.66 3.24
CA LYS A 54 -3.14 7.93 2.92
C LYS A 54 -4.44 7.67 2.16
N ILE A 55 -5.49 8.39 2.51
CA ILE A 55 -6.79 8.30 1.84
C ILE A 55 -7.11 9.66 1.24
N TYR A 56 -7.44 9.67 -0.05
CA TYR A 56 -7.78 10.86 -0.81
C TYR A 56 -9.22 10.78 -1.31
N ASP A 57 -9.90 11.91 -1.38
CA ASP A 57 -11.16 12.00 -2.14
C ASP A 57 -10.89 12.13 -3.65
N ALA A 58 -11.97 12.13 -4.45
CA ALA A 58 -11.88 12.21 -5.91
C ALA A 58 -11.22 13.50 -6.44
N THR A 59 -11.09 14.54 -5.63
CA THR A 59 -10.40 15.79 -6.01
C THR A 59 -8.90 15.74 -5.73
N GLY A 60 -8.42 14.66 -5.10
CA GLY A 60 -7.04 14.52 -4.66
C GLY A 60 -6.76 15.16 -3.29
N ARG A 61 -7.79 15.61 -2.57
CA ARG A 61 -7.63 16.13 -1.22
C ARG A 61 -7.38 14.98 -0.24
N LEU A 62 -6.32 15.10 0.56
CA LEU A 62 -6.02 14.16 1.64
C LEU A 62 -7.08 14.28 2.74
N VAL A 63 -7.78 13.18 3.02
CA VAL A 63 -8.83 13.13 4.05
C VAL A 63 -8.41 12.35 5.29
N ARG A 64 -7.49 11.39 5.13
CA ARG A 64 -6.97 10.60 6.25
C ARG A 64 -5.52 10.21 6.03
N CYS A 65 -4.70 10.28 7.07
CA CYS A 65 -3.31 9.86 7.02
C CYS A 65 -2.91 9.09 8.30
N LEU A 66 -2.38 7.88 8.12
CA LEU A 66 -1.90 7.02 9.19
C LEU A 66 -0.44 6.64 8.94
N ALA A 67 0.42 6.83 9.94
CA ALA A 67 1.78 6.31 9.95
C ALA A 67 1.80 4.98 10.69
N LEU A 68 2.28 3.93 10.03
CA LEU A 68 2.25 2.54 10.48
C LEU A 68 3.67 2.00 10.58
N ASP A 69 3.91 1.12 11.54
CA ASP A 69 5.17 0.40 11.66
C ASP A 69 5.14 -0.84 10.75
N ALA A 70 6.04 -0.90 9.76
CA ALA A 70 6.13 -2.02 8.82
C ALA A 70 6.42 -3.36 9.51
N LYS A 71 6.97 -3.36 10.73
CA LYS A 71 7.26 -4.58 11.50
C LYS A 71 6.04 -5.11 12.26
N ARG A 72 4.99 -4.30 12.41
CA ARG A 72 3.78 -4.62 13.18
C ARG A 72 2.52 -4.32 12.38
N LEU A 73 2.47 -4.84 11.16
CA LEU A 73 1.33 -4.65 10.27
C LEU A 73 0.13 -5.49 10.73
N ALA A 74 -0.86 -4.79 11.28
CA ALA A 74 -2.20 -5.30 11.45
C ALA A 74 -3.11 -4.72 10.35
N PRO A 75 -4.21 -5.41 9.98
CA PRO A 75 -5.22 -4.84 9.09
C PRO A 75 -5.71 -3.50 9.63
N VAL A 76 -5.79 -2.50 8.75
CA VAL A 76 -6.36 -1.19 9.10
C VAL A 76 -7.82 -1.16 8.70
N VAL A 77 -8.69 -0.78 9.63
CA VAL A 77 -10.11 -0.57 9.34
C VAL A 77 -10.35 0.89 9.02
N TRP A 78 -11.05 1.16 7.92
CA TRP A 78 -11.54 2.49 7.60
C TRP A 78 -13.05 2.48 7.48
N ASP A 79 -13.71 3.37 8.22
CA ASP A 79 -15.16 3.46 8.38
C ASP A 79 -15.76 4.67 7.64
N GLY A 80 -15.05 5.16 6.61
CA GLY A 80 -15.48 6.32 5.83
C GLY A 80 -15.39 7.64 6.57
N THR A 81 -14.44 7.79 7.50
CA THR A 81 -14.20 9.04 8.25
C THR A 81 -12.88 9.72 7.89
N ASP A 82 -12.82 11.04 8.06
CA ASP A 82 -11.57 11.81 7.96
C ASP A 82 -10.71 11.74 9.25
N ASP A 83 -9.57 12.42 9.28
CA ASP A 83 -8.69 12.50 10.47
C ASP A 83 -9.37 13.14 11.69
N SER A 84 -10.45 13.92 11.49
CA SER A 84 -11.24 14.51 12.58
C SER A 84 -12.41 13.61 13.02
N GLY A 85 -12.54 12.40 12.47
CA GLY A 85 -13.63 11.47 12.76
C GLY A 85 -14.96 11.84 12.09
N ARG A 86 -14.97 12.81 11.17
CA ARG A 86 -16.21 13.22 10.48
C ARG A 86 -16.53 12.25 9.37
N LYS A 87 -17.81 11.85 9.27
CA LYS A 87 -18.30 10.97 8.21
C LYS A 87 -18.23 11.66 6.86
N LEU A 88 -17.59 11.00 5.91
CA LEU A 88 -17.43 11.47 4.54
C LEU A 88 -18.67 11.11 3.69
N PRO A 89 -18.95 11.83 2.60
CA PRO A 89 -20.05 11.52 1.69
C PRO A 89 -19.79 10.23 0.89
N ALA A 90 -20.85 9.60 0.39
CA ALA A 90 -20.72 8.51 -0.57
C ALA A 90 -19.96 8.99 -1.80
N GLY A 91 -19.13 8.13 -2.38
CA GLY A 91 -18.30 8.50 -3.52
C GLY A 91 -17.04 7.67 -3.66
N ILE A 92 -16.18 8.12 -4.59
CA ILE A 92 -14.91 7.48 -4.91
C ILE A 92 -13.82 8.07 -4.01
N TYR A 93 -13.00 7.17 -3.47
CA TYR A 93 -11.81 7.49 -2.70
C TYR A 93 -10.62 6.66 -3.19
N PHE A 94 -9.42 7.11 -2.87
CA PHE A 94 -8.17 6.43 -3.22
C PHE A 94 -7.37 6.14 -1.96
N ILE A 95 -7.14 4.86 -1.69
CA ILE A 95 -6.28 4.39 -0.60
C ILE A 95 -4.89 4.18 -1.18
N ARG A 96 -3.91 4.89 -0.64
CA ARG A 96 -2.51 4.79 -1.01
C ARG A 96 -1.71 4.25 0.16
N VAL A 97 -0.92 3.21 -0.09
CA VAL A 97 0.09 2.71 0.84
C VAL A 97 1.45 3.01 0.22
N GLU A 98 2.32 3.70 0.95
CA GLU A 98 3.65 4.06 0.48
C GLU A 98 4.72 3.87 1.58
N SER A 99 5.88 3.38 1.17
CA SER A 99 7.15 3.34 1.92
C SER A 99 8.24 4.01 1.08
N ASP A 100 9.50 3.94 1.54
CA ASP A 100 10.64 4.54 0.84
C ASP A 100 10.78 4.03 -0.61
N GLU A 101 10.51 2.74 -0.85
CA GLU A 101 10.74 2.07 -2.14
C GLU A 101 9.44 1.66 -2.86
N PHE A 102 8.33 1.55 -2.13
CA PHE A 102 7.09 1.00 -2.67
C PHE A 102 5.94 1.97 -2.56
N LYS A 103 5.05 1.94 -3.55
CA LYS A 103 3.82 2.72 -3.56
C LYS A 103 2.75 1.97 -4.33
N GLU A 104 1.63 1.73 -3.68
CA GLU A 104 0.41 1.21 -4.33
C GLU A 104 -0.77 2.11 -4.03
N THR A 105 -1.71 2.18 -4.98
CA THR A 105 -2.94 2.96 -4.82
C THR A 105 -4.12 2.19 -5.37
N GLU A 106 -5.17 2.11 -4.56
CA GLU A 106 -6.40 1.40 -4.91
C GLU A 106 -7.61 2.32 -4.80
N LYS A 107 -8.51 2.20 -5.79
CA LYS A 107 -9.76 2.96 -5.86
C LYS A 107 -10.86 2.22 -5.10
N VAL A 108 -11.52 2.90 -4.18
CA VAL A 108 -12.63 2.34 -3.40
C VAL A 108 -13.89 3.18 -3.52
N ILE A 109 -15.04 2.53 -3.35
CA ILE A 109 -16.36 3.16 -3.43
C ILE A 109 -17.03 3.07 -2.06
N LEU A 110 -17.26 4.21 -1.43
CA LEU A 110 -18.06 4.33 -0.20
C LEU A 110 -19.54 4.50 -0.59
N LEU A 111 -20.38 3.61 -0.07
CA LEU A 111 -21.83 3.64 -0.14
C LEU A 111 -22.42 4.28 1.12
N ARG A 112 -23.67 4.75 1.02
CA ARG A 112 -24.50 5.14 2.17
C ARG A 112 -25.87 4.50 2.06
#